data_AF-A0A2S9FXT9-F1
#
_entry.id   AF-A0A2S9FXT9-F1
#
_cell.length_a   1.000
_cell.length_b   1.000
_cell.length_c   1.000
_cell.angle_alpha   90.00
_cell.angle_beta   90.00
_cell.angle_gamma   90.00
#
_symmetry.space_group_name_H-M   'P 1'
#
loop_
_entity.id
_entity.type
_entity.pdbx_description
1 polymer ?
#
loop_
_entity_poly.entity_id
_entity_poly.type
_entity_poly.pdbx_seq_one_letter_code
_entity_poly.pdbx_strand_id
1 'polypeptide(L)'
;DAGRICDAARDAQIHDRILRMPDGYDSVLGTGSMLSGGERQRLTIARAIITDTPVLILDEATAFADPESEYLVQQALNRLTRDRT
;
A
#
# COMPACT_ATOMS: atom_id res chain seq x y z
N ASP A 1 4.52 -9.50 13.64
CA ASP A 1 5.93 -9.16 13.91
C ASP A 1 6.22 -7.79 13.33
N ALA A 2 6.73 -6.84 14.11
CA ALA A 2 6.82 -5.43 13.70
C ALA A 2 7.76 -5.23 12.51
N GLY A 3 8.86 -6.00 12.43
CA GLY A 3 9.79 -5.96 11.30
C GLY A 3 9.11 -6.28 9.96
N ARG A 4 8.31 -7.35 9.93
CA ARG A 4 7.56 -7.77 8.72
C ARG A 4 6.58 -6.71 8.22
N ILE A 5 5.97 -5.94 9.12
CA ILE A 5 5.05 -4.85 8.76
C ILE A 5 5.80 -3.70 8.08
N CYS A 6 6.96 -3.32 8.64
CA CYS A 6 7.79 -2.27 8.08
C CYS A 6 8.32 -2.63 6.69
N ASP A 7 8.78 -3.88 6.51
CA ASP A 7 9.32 -4.33 5.22
C ASP A 7 8.24 -4.39 4.15
N ALA A 8 7.08 -4.98 4.46
CA ALA A 8 5.93 -4.99 3.55
C ALA A 8 5.46 -3.57 3.17
N ALA A 9 5.48 -2.63 4.11
CA ALA A 9 5.15 -1.24 3.82
C ALA A 9 6.19 -0.54 2.92
N ARG A 10 7.47 -0.91 3.00
CA ARG A 10 8.51 -0.41 2.08
C ARG A 10 8.34 -1.00 0.69
N ASP A 11 8.05 -2.29 0.59
CA ASP A 11 7.80 -2.94 -0.69
C ASP A 11 6.56 -2.38 -1.37
N ALA A 12 5.52 -2.10 -0.58
CA ALA A 12 4.32 -1.45 -1.08
C ALA A 12 4.46 0.07 -1.30
N GLN A 13 5.66 0.65 -1.14
CA GLN A 13 5.91 2.08 -1.33
C GLN A 13 5.06 2.99 -0.43
N ILE A 14 4.63 2.56 0.76
CA ILE A 14 3.77 3.34 1.67
C ILE A 14 4.46 3.72 2.99
N HIS A 15 5.63 3.15 3.28
CA HIS A 15 6.38 3.40 4.53
C HIS A 15 6.56 4.88 4.86
N ASP A 16 7.11 5.67 3.93
CA ASP A 16 7.39 7.10 4.16
C ASP A 16 6.11 7.92 4.30
N ARG A 17 5.00 7.45 3.71
CA ARG A 17 3.69 8.07 3.90
C ARG A 17 3.16 7.81 5.31
N ILE A 18 3.33 6.59 5.83
CA ILE A 18 2.94 6.22 7.19
C ILE A 18 3.76 7.02 8.21
N LEU A 19 5.08 7.12 8.04
CA LEU A 19 5.96 7.88 8.95
C LEU A 19 5.66 9.39 8.99
N ARG A 20 5.04 9.93 7.93
CA ARG A 20 4.57 11.33 7.89
C ARG A 20 3.21 11.55 8.55
N MET A 21 2.52 10.49 8.97
CA MET A 21 1.28 10.62 9.74
C MET A 21 1.59 11.01 11.19
N PRO A 22 0.66 11.70 11.89
CA PRO A 22 0.90 12.17 13.27
C PRO A 22 1.38 11.09 14.24
N ASP A 23 0.83 9.87 14.13
CA ASP A 23 1.15 8.75 15.02
C ASP A 23 1.90 7.62 14.28
N GLY A 24 2.45 7.90 13.10
CA GLY A 24 3.18 6.89 12.33
C GLY A 24 2.33 5.64 12.04
N TYR A 25 2.87 4.45 12.35
CA TYR A 25 2.18 3.17 12.22
C TYR A 25 1.00 2.99 13.17
N ASP A 26 0.94 3.75 14.26
CA ASP A 26 -0.14 3.72 15.23
C ASP A 26 -1.31 4.65 14.84
N SER A 27 -1.19 5.32 13.69
CA SER A 27 -2.23 6.22 13.18
C SER A 27 -3.52 5.48 12.91
N VAL A 28 -4.60 5.92 13.57
CA VAL A 28 -5.94 5.38 13.36
C VAL A 28 -6.55 6.00 12.09
N LEU A 29 -6.85 5.15 11.10
CA LEU A 29 -7.57 5.57 9.90
C LEU A 29 -9.06 5.67 10.20
N GLY A 30 -9.62 6.89 10.14
CA GLY A 30 -11.06 7.12 10.27
C GLY A 30 -11.86 6.76 9.00
N THR A 31 -13.17 6.99 9.03
CA THR A 31 -14.09 6.76 7.90
C THR A 31 -13.96 7.78 6.75
N GLY A 32 -13.30 8.92 6.98
CA GLY A 32 -12.95 9.91 5.96
C GLY A 32 -11.61 9.63 5.27
N SER A 33 -11.42 10.10 4.04
CA SER A 33 -10.22 9.80 3.24
C SER A 33 -8.97 10.55 3.75
N MET A 34 -8.31 10.00 4.77
CA MET A 34 -6.91 10.36 5.11
C MET A 34 -5.91 9.90 4.05
N LEU A 35 -6.32 8.93 3.22
CA LEU A 35 -5.51 8.33 2.18
C LEU A 35 -6.09 8.60 0.80
N SER A 36 -5.23 8.94 -0.15
CA SER A 36 -5.56 9.00 -1.57
C SER A 36 -5.97 7.61 -2.10
N GLY A 37 -6.49 7.55 -3.33
CA GLY A 37 -6.76 6.28 -4.02
C GLY A 37 -5.52 5.39 -4.08
N GLY A 38 -4.40 5.92 -4.59
CA GLY A 38 -3.14 5.19 -4.71
C GLY A 38 -2.51 4.83 -3.36
N GLU A 39 -2.68 5.66 -2.32
CA GLU A 39 -2.24 5.30 -0.97
C GLU A 39 -3.04 4.13 -0.39
N ARG A 40 -4.36 4.06 -0.63
CA ARG A 40 -5.19 2.92 -0.21
C ARG A 40 -4.84 1.65 -0.96
N GLN A 41 -4.57 1.75 -2.26
CA GLN A 41 -4.12 0.60 -3.06
C GLN A 41 -2.77 0.08 -2.55
N ARG A 42 -1.79 0.96 -2.32
CA ARG A 42 -0.49 0.58 -1.73
C ARG A 42 -0.64 -0.03 -0.34
N LEU A 43 -1.50 0.51 0.52
CA LEU A 43 -1.78 -0.12 1.81
C LEU A 43 -2.39 -1.53 1.65
N THR A 44 -3.24 -1.72 0.64
CA THR A 44 -3.81 -3.04 0.30
C THR A 44 -2.74 -4.00 -0.19
N ILE A 45 -1.80 -3.54 -1.01
CA ILE A 45 -0.63 -4.32 -1.44
C ILE A 45 0.23 -4.73 -0.24
N ALA A 46 0.55 -3.81 0.68
CA ALA A 46 1.29 -4.12 1.90
C ALA A 46 0.62 -5.24 2.71
N ARG A 47 -0.71 -5.18 2.83
CA ARG A 47 -1.49 -6.25 3.49
C ARG A 47 -1.36 -7.57 2.75
N ALA A 48 -1.49 -7.57 1.42
CA ALA A 48 -1.38 -8.77 0.60
C ALA A 48 0.01 -9.43 0.70
N ILE A 49 1.09 -8.65 0.85
CA ILE A 49 2.44 -9.17 1.12
C ILE A 49 2.48 -9.88 2.48
N ILE A 50 1.94 -9.25 3.53
CA ILE A 50 1.96 -9.80 4.89
C ILE A 50 1.16 -11.10 5.00
N THR A 51 -0.02 -11.13 4.37
CA THR A 51 -0.96 -12.26 4.47
C THR A 51 -0.72 -13.34 3.42
N ASP A 52 0.27 -13.17 2.56
CA ASP A 52 0.53 -14.05 1.42
C ASP A 52 -0.76 -14.39 0.62
N THR A 53 -1.58 -13.37 0.34
CA THR A 53 -2.87 -13.56 -0.34
C THR A 53 -2.71 -14.10 -1.76
N PRO A 54 -3.21 -15.32 -2.09
CA PRO A 54 -2.96 -15.98 -3.38
C PRO A 54 -3.65 -15.29 -4.56
N VAL A 55 -4.72 -14.52 -4.32
CA VAL A 55 -5.45 -13.77 -5.34
C VAL A 55 -5.69 -12.36 -4.84
N LEU A 56 -5.22 -11.36 -5.59
CA LEU A 56 -5.46 -9.95 -5.34
C LEU A 56 -6.37 -9.38 -6.42
N ILE A 57 -7.52 -8.84 -6.02
CA ILE A 57 -8.44 -8.13 -6.91
C ILE A 57 -8.38 -6.65 -6.55
N LEU A 58 -8.00 -5.82 -7.50
CA LEU A 58 -8.02 -4.36 -7.39
C LEU A 58 -9.17 -3.84 -8.26
N ASP A 59 -10.22 -3.32 -7.62
CA ASP A 59 -11.31 -2.68 -8.35
C ASP A 59 -10.97 -1.20 -8.54
N GLU A 60 -10.64 -0.85 -9.78
CA GLU A 60 -10.25 0.51 -10.16
C GLU A 60 -11.45 1.25 -10.75
N ALA A 61 -12.44 1.52 -9.92
CA ALA A 61 -13.56 2.37 -10.30
C ALA A 61 -13.15 3.86 -10.17
N THR A 62 -12.47 4.38 -11.18
CA THR A 62 -12.19 5.82 -11.37
C THR A 62 -11.31 6.47 -10.28
N ALA A 63 -10.00 6.51 -10.49
CA ALA A 63 -9.14 7.45 -9.79
C ALA A 63 -8.55 8.45 -10.80
N PHE A 64 -8.81 9.73 -10.59
CA PHE A 64 -7.93 10.81 -11.05
C PHE A 64 -6.58 10.67 -10.34
N ALA A 65 -5.86 9.57 -10.59
CA ALA A 65 -4.57 9.32 -10.00
C ALA A 65 -3.56 10.23 -10.70
N ASP A 66 -2.85 11.01 -9.89
CA ASP A 66 -1.65 11.68 -10.38
C ASP A 66 -0.67 10.63 -10.93
N PRO A 67 0.07 10.91 -12.02
CA PRO A 67 0.97 9.93 -12.64
C PRO A 67 2.02 9.35 -11.68
N GLU A 68 2.41 10.10 -10.64
CA GLU A 68 3.36 9.65 -9.63
C GLU A 68 2.76 8.57 -8.73
N SER A 69 1.53 8.76 -8.23
CA SER A 69 0.82 7.73 -7.46
C SER A 69 0.66 6.44 -8.25
N GLU A 70 0.32 6.53 -9.54
CA GLU A 70 0.17 5.35 -10.40
C GLU A 70 1.50 4.61 -10.58
N TYR A 71 2.58 5.35 -10.83
CA TYR A 71 3.92 4.78 -10.89
C TYR A 71 4.29 4.02 -9.61
N LEU A 72 3.99 4.59 -8.44
CA LEU A 72 4.28 3.96 -7.14
C LEU A 72 3.41 2.72 -6.89
N VAL A 73 2.15 2.72 -7.31
CA VAL A 73 1.28 1.54 -7.25
C VAL A 73 1.83 0.43 -8.16
N GLN A 74 2.23 0.75 -9.38
CA GLN A 74 2.81 -0.24 -10.29
C GLN A 74 4.14 -0.79 -9.78
N GLN A 75 4.97 0.05 -9.15
CA GLN A 75 6.20 -0.41 -8.51
C GLN A 75 5.90 -1.38 -7.36
N ALA A 76 4.89 -1.09 -6.54
CA ALA A 76 4.47 -1.95 -5.45
C ALA A 76 3.93 -3.30 -5.96
N LEU A 77 3.13 -3.29 -7.04
CA LEU A 77 2.64 -4.51 -7.70
C LEU A 77 3.78 -5.37 -8.24
N ASN A 78 4.74 -4.76 -8.94
CA ASN A 78 5.91 -5.47 -9.48
C ASN A 78 6.77 -6.14 -8.39
N ARG A 79 6.82 -5.55 -7.18
CA ARG A 79 7.50 -6.18 -6.04
C ARG A 79 6.67 -7.34 -5.47
N LEU A 80 5.37 -7.14 -5.27
CA LEU A 80 4.46 -8.19 -4.80
C LEU A 80 4.46 -9.44 -5.72
N THR A 81 4.50 -9.24 -7.04
CA THR A 81 4.46 -10.34 -8.01
C THR A 81 5.81 -11.01 -8.24
N ARG A 82 6.94 -10.35 -7.93
CA ARG A 82 8.27 -10.98 -8.06
C ARG A 82 8.38 -12.24 -7.21
N ASP A 83 7.72 -12.26 -6.06
CA ASP A 83 7.73 -13.38 -5.13
C ASP A 83 6.53 -14.34 -5.34
N ARG A 84 5.73 -14.12 -6.41
CA ARG A 84 4.54 -14.94 -6.75
C ARG A 84 4.57 -15.34 -8.23
N THR A 85 4.86 -16.61 -8.49
CA THR A 85 4.71 -17.26 -9.80
C THR A 85 3.62 -18.31 -9.76
#